data_AF-A0A5B7E330-F1
#
_entry.id   AF-A0A5B7E330-F1
#
_cell.length_a   1.000
_cell.length_b   1.000
_cell.length_c   1.000
_cell.angle_alpha   90.00
_cell.angle_beta   90.00
_cell.angle_gamma   90.00
#
_symmetry.space_group_name_H-M   'P 1'
#
loop_
_entity.id
_entity.type
_entity.pdbx_description
1 polymer ?
#
loop_
_entity_poly.entity_id
_entity_poly.type
_entity_poly.pdbx_seq_one_letter_code
_entity_poly.pdbx_strand_id
1 'polypeptide(L)'
;MKRNVCLVLTVVVVVVAMISDAVSQKQDDRLVALDPDDDQDDELTLTNEATTDESHDDTKSFIPTDKWQTIEPGQAIPPGLHIRMNLQTGVKEAKLLDDEDETKDNHASQVMENPEPANMNKAIISVEKNDSEDEEETNPKAALMRDNIIEALKQIKSEDGLNSKESIENSEKRKKNLRSYEELKENFDALNIKVETDVEILTNLMNRYKNAKSDEEHATLLEDMEYLVHQFDNAITFVDMDGLQQIVLPAMNSTSNIKKKGSLHLLGSAVQSNPKVQIAAVEAGLVESLIRIVAYESQVDVARKAVFALSCLVRGFPYGQQVLAQNGGLEVLRKVFDKGDFQTLPLQLKVVALLHDLLMEREEAEGERLHQLQQFKLDEQLASGGWCPVVSSLLTVASFDRRDRRYDMGAALKNEMPLRPDHDTVDKVVSAMSSMVEVCRNQFFDTLPLLRNLAHTYDDLAYKEQFQDNDDGGHALFKGLADTIQRLVRNIGLKSEL
;
A
#
# COMPACT_ATOMS: atom_id res chain seq x y z
N MET A 1 45.52 -38.27 23.97
CA MET A 1 45.83 -37.29 22.88
C MET A 1 44.61 -36.84 22.08
N LYS A 2 43.72 -37.72 21.59
CA LYS A 2 42.59 -37.31 20.73
C LYS A 2 41.54 -36.39 21.38
N ARG A 3 41.35 -36.44 22.70
CA ARG A 3 40.40 -35.60 23.44
C ARG A 3 40.85 -34.15 23.60
N ASN A 4 42.15 -33.92 23.76
CA ASN A 4 42.70 -32.57 23.93
C ASN A 4 42.80 -31.82 22.58
N VAL A 5 42.99 -32.55 21.48
CA VAL A 5 42.99 -31.97 20.12
C VAL A 5 41.60 -31.48 19.73
N CYS A 6 40.54 -32.21 20.11
CA CYS A 6 39.17 -31.80 19.83
C CYS A 6 38.76 -30.53 20.60
N LEU A 7 39.20 -30.41 21.86
CA LEU A 7 38.90 -29.25 22.72
C LEU A 7 39.67 -28.00 22.30
N VAL A 8 40.89 -28.15 21.79
CA VAL A 8 41.66 -27.04 21.21
C VAL A 8 41.04 -26.58 19.89
N LEU A 9 40.55 -27.50 19.04
CA LEU A 9 39.90 -27.13 17.78
C LEU A 9 38.58 -26.38 18.00
N THR A 10 37.77 -26.78 18.99
CA THR A 10 36.52 -26.08 19.29
C THR A 10 36.77 -24.69 19.88
N VAL A 11 37.79 -24.52 20.73
CA VAL A 11 38.15 -23.20 21.27
C VAL A 11 38.69 -22.28 20.16
N VAL A 12 39.48 -22.78 19.22
CA VAL A 12 39.97 -21.99 18.08
C VAL A 12 38.82 -21.53 17.17
N VAL A 13 37.84 -22.39 16.90
CA VAL A 13 36.67 -22.03 16.09
C VAL A 13 35.81 -20.95 16.76
N VAL A 14 35.63 -21.03 18.09
CA VAL A 14 34.87 -20.02 18.85
C VAL A 14 35.61 -18.68 18.90
N VAL A 15 36.95 -18.70 19.05
CA VAL A 15 37.76 -17.47 19.05
C VAL A 15 37.79 -16.81 17.68
N VAL A 16 37.85 -17.57 16.58
CA VAL A 16 37.78 -17.02 15.21
C VAL A 16 36.40 -16.42 14.90
N ALA A 17 35.32 -17.02 15.41
CA ALA A 17 33.97 -16.47 15.29
C ALA A 17 33.83 -15.13 16.05
N MET A 18 34.36 -15.03 17.26
CA MET A 18 34.28 -13.78 18.04
C MET A 18 35.17 -12.66 17.49
N ILE A 19 36.27 -12.98 16.81
CA ILE A 19 37.10 -11.97 16.12
C ILE A 19 36.41 -11.48 14.85
N SER A 20 35.62 -12.30 14.15
CA SER A 20 34.85 -11.88 12.98
C SER A 20 33.72 -10.90 13.34
N ASP A 21 33.04 -11.12 14.48
CA ASP A 21 32.01 -10.19 14.95
C ASP A 21 32.58 -8.85 15.43
N ALA A 22 33.79 -8.84 16.00
CA ALA A 22 34.43 -7.61 16.46
C ALA A 22 34.96 -6.73 15.32
N VAL A 23 35.22 -7.29 14.13
CA VAL A 23 35.65 -6.53 12.94
C VAL A 23 34.47 -5.85 12.23
N SER A 24 33.24 -6.33 12.43
CA SER A 24 32.05 -5.77 11.77
C SER A 24 31.47 -4.52 12.45
N GLN A 25 31.98 -4.10 13.62
CA GLN A 25 31.44 -2.97 14.41
C GLN A 25 32.32 -1.71 14.39
N LYS A 26 33.28 -1.57 13.48
CA LYS A 26 34.18 -0.42 13.49
C LYS A 26 34.51 0.13 12.11
N GLN A 27 33.53 0.75 11.45
CA GLN A 27 33.80 1.74 10.41
C GLN A 27 32.54 2.57 10.11
N ASP A 28 32.33 3.61 10.91
CA ASP A 28 31.63 4.82 10.45
C ASP A 28 32.16 6.00 11.27
N ASP A 29 33.17 6.65 10.70
CA ASP A 29 33.64 7.97 11.09
C ASP A 29 34.52 8.48 9.94
N ARG A 30 34.00 9.39 9.11
CA ARG A 30 34.63 10.68 8.72
C ARG A 30 34.02 11.36 7.49
N LEU A 31 33.60 12.59 7.79
CA LEU A 31 33.47 13.85 7.04
C LEU A 31 34.49 14.14 5.89
N VAL A 32 34.08 15.09 5.02
CA VAL A 32 34.80 16.02 4.08
C VAL A 32 34.39 15.75 2.61
N ALA A 33 33.56 16.54 1.92
CA ALA A 33 33.58 17.97 1.52
C ALA A 33 34.36 18.27 0.21
N LEU A 34 33.59 18.76 -0.78
CA LEU A 34 33.82 19.78 -1.82
C LEU A 34 34.83 19.54 -2.97
N ASP A 35 34.24 19.48 -4.17
CA ASP A 35 34.54 20.12 -5.46
C ASP A 35 35.98 20.26 -5.97
N PRO A 36 36.12 20.19 -7.32
CA PRO A 36 36.27 21.46 -8.03
C PRO A 36 35.47 21.56 -9.33
N ASP A 37 35.14 22.82 -9.60
CA ASP A 37 34.54 23.41 -10.79
C ASP A 37 35.24 23.04 -12.11
N ASP A 38 34.47 23.05 -13.20
CA ASP A 38 34.96 23.54 -14.50
C ASP A 38 33.77 24.13 -15.28
N ASP A 39 33.73 25.47 -15.31
CA ASP A 39 32.90 26.27 -16.20
C ASP A 39 33.51 26.28 -17.62
N GLN A 40 32.66 26.06 -18.61
CA GLN A 40 32.81 26.63 -19.94
C GLN A 40 31.49 26.51 -20.67
N ASP A 41 30.81 27.63 -20.90
CA ASP A 41 29.92 27.74 -22.06
C ASP A 41 29.91 29.19 -22.58
N ASP A 42 30.07 29.24 -23.89
CA ASP A 42 30.25 30.41 -24.74
C ASP A 42 28.97 31.24 -24.93
N GLU A 43 29.21 32.53 -25.09
CA GLU A 43 28.32 33.58 -25.55
C GLU A 43 27.70 33.29 -26.93
N LEU A 44 26.38 33.47 -27.08
CA LEU A 44 25.78 33.91 -28.34
C LEU A 44 24.53 34.78 -28.10
N THR A 45 24.71 36.04 -28.49
CA THR A 45 23.74 37.13 -28.69
C THR A 45 22.59 36.79 -29.64
N LEU A 46 21.43 37.47 -29.50
CA LEU A 46 20.88 38.39 -30.52
C LEU A 46 19.54 39.05 -30.12
N THR A 47 19.60 40.38 -29.99
CA THR A 47 18.68 41.42 -30.50
C THR A 47 17.21 41.48 -30.08
N ASN A 48 16.94 42.47 -29.22
CA ASN A 48 16.03 43.63 -29.38
C ASN A 48 15.01 43.62 -30.52
N GLU A 49 13.77 43.98 -30.19
CA GLU A 49 13.10 45.13 -30.81
C GLU A 49 12.08 45.76 -29.84
N ALA A 50 12.03 47.10 -29.86
CA ALA A 50 11.31 47.97 -28.95
C ALA A 50 10.31 48.82 -29.75
N THR A 51 9.18 49.17 -29.12
CA THR A 51 8.39 50.41 -29.36
C THR A 51 7.38 50.55 -28.21
N THR A 52 7.63 51.41 -27.22
CA THR A 52 7.24 52.84 -27.06
C THR A 52 5.85 53.07 -26.44
N ASP A 53 5.89 53.87 -25.37
CA ASP A 53 4.86 54.39 -24.48
C ASP A 53 3.59 54.99 -25.13
N GLU A 54 2.47 54.95 -24.39
CA GLU A 54 1.74 56.16 -23.97
C GLU A 54 0.71 55.91 -22.82
N SER A 55 0.74 56.86 -21.87
CA SER A 55 -0.07 57.21 -20.67
C SER A 55 -1.40 56.54 -20.24
N HIS A 56 -1.50 56.40 -18.90
CA HIS A 56 -2.65 56.25 -17.96
C HIS A 56 -4.09 56.52 -18.44
N ASP A 57 -5.02 55.61 -18.08
CA ASP A 57 -6.39 55.94 -17.65
C ASP A 57 -7.02 54.81 -16.80
N ASP A 58 -7.96 55.18 -15.92
CA ASP A 58 -8.52 54.43 -14.79
C ASP A 58 -9.05 53.01 -15.09
N THR A 59 -8.97 52.14 -14.07
CA THR A 59 -9.52 50.78 -14.00
C THR A 59 -10.89 50.65 -14.67
N LYS A 60 -10.92 50.14 -15.92
CA LYS A 60 -12.16 49.76 -16.62
C LYS A 60 -12.73 48.52 -15.95
N SER A 61 -13.75 48.69 -15.11
CA SER A 61 -14.54 47.56 -14.61
C SER A 61 -15.14 46.79 -15.79
N PHE A 62 -15.11 45.46 -15.70
CA PHE A 62 -15.72 44.60 -16.71
C PHE A 62 -17.24 44.77 -16.71
N ILE A 63 -17.84 45.16 -17.84
CA ILE A 63 -19.29 45.33 -18.00
C ILE A 63 -19.88 44.00 -18.46
N PRO A 64 -20.62 43.27 -17.61
CA PRO A 64 -21.11 41.95 -17.96
C PRO A 64 -22.21 41.98 -19.01
N THR A 65 -22.27 40.96 -19.85
CA THR A 65 -23.39 40.73 -20.77
C THR A 65 -23.78 39.26 -20.80
N ASP A 66 -24.90 38.95 -21.45
CA ASP A 66 -25.45 37.59 -21.59
C ASP A 66 -24.71 36.72 -22.65
N LYS A 67 -23.55 37.18 -23.15
CA LYS A 67 -22.66 36.42 -24.03
C LYS A 67 -21.24 36.44 -23.47
N TRP A 68 -20.48 35.36 -23.74
CA TRP A 68 -19.09 35.23 -23.32
C TRP A 68 -18.23 36.36 -23.90
N GLN A 69 -17.57 37.10 -23.01
CA GLN A 69 -16.61 38.14 -23.38
C GLN A 69 -15.25 37.86 -22.75
N THR A 70 -14.19 38.15 -23.49
CA THR A 70 -12.81 37.97 -23.06
C THR A 70 -12.43 38.96 -21.96
N ILE A 71 -11.71 38.49 -20.95
CA ILE A 71 -11.21 39.30 -19.83
C ILE A 71 -9.77 39.72 -20.12
N GLU A 72 -9.49 41.02 -20.05
CA GLU A 72 -8.13 41.55 -20.21
C GLU A 72 -7.27 41.35 -18.95
N PRO A 73 -5.94 41.13 -19.07
CA PRO A 73 -5.06 40.95 -17.92
C PRO A 73 -5.05 42.18 -17.00
N GLY A 74 -5.43 42.00 -15.73
CA GLY A 74 -5.48 43.08 -14.74
C GLY A 74 -6.83 43.79 -14.60
N GLN A 75 -7.85 43.38 -15.36
CA GLN A 75 -9.19 43.95 -15.28
C GLN A 75 -9.96 43.45 -14.03
N ALA A 76 -10.60 44.36 -13.29
CA ALA A 76 -11.41 44.01 -12.12
C ALA A 76 -12.78 43.44 -12.52
N ILE A 77 -13.10 42.24 -12.02
CA ILE A 77 -14.32 41.49 -12.36
C ILE A 77 -15.33 41.59 -11.19
N PRO A 78 -16.57 42.05 -11.43
CA PRO A 78 -17.63 42.02 -10.44
C PRO A 78 -17.97 40.59 -9.96
N PRO A 79 -18.27 40.37 -8.66
CA PRO A 79 -18.66 39.06 -8.15
C PRO A 79 -20.00 38.60 -8.76
N GLY A 80 -20.15 37.30 -9.03
CA GLY A 80 -21.39 36.71 -9.57
C GLY A 80 -21.41 36.50 -11.09
N LEU A 81 -20.25 36.38 -11.73
CA LEU A 81 -20.13 36.07 -13.17
C LEU A 81 -19.62 34.66 -13.39
N HIS A 82 -20.11 33.99 -14.43
CA HIS A 82 -19.61 32.69 -14.86
C HIS A 82 -18.30 32.92 -15.62
N ILE A 83 -17.18 32.39 -15.11
CA ILE A 83 -15.83 32.54 -15.70
C ILE A 83 -15.37 31.19 -16.23
N ARG A 84 -14.85 31.15 -17.46
CA ARG A 84 -14.21 29.95 -18.03
C ARG A 84 -12.89 30.29 -18.71
N MET A 85 -12.04 29.28 -18.89
CA MET A 85 -10.85 29.38 -19.74
C MET A 85 -11.11 28.66 -21.06
N ASN A 86 -10.98 29.35 -22.18
CA ASN A 86 -11.15 28.75 -23.49
C ASN A 86 -9.92 27.88 -23.79
N LEU A 87 -10.08 26.55 -23.76
CA LEU A 87 -8.98 25.59 -23.90
C LEU A 87 -8.28 25.64 -25.27
N GLN A 88 -8.90 26.25 -26.27
CA GLN A 88 -8.35 26.34 -27.63
C GLN A 88 -7.54 27.62 -27.85
N THR A 89 -7.85 28.69 -27.12
CA THR A 89 -7.17 29.99 -27.23
C THR A 89 -6.35 30.37 -25.99
N GLY A 90 -6.54 29.66 -24.87
CA GLY A 90 -5.89 29.93 -23.58
C GLY A 90 -6.40 31.15 -22.83
N VAL A 91 -7.43 31.84 -23.34
CA VAL A 91 -7.90 33.12 -22.79
C VAL A 91 -9.09 32.93 -21.83
N LYS A 92 -9.16 33.74 -20.78
CA LYS A 92 -10.27 33.75 -19.81
C LYS A 92 -11.45 34.57 -20.35
N GLU A 93 -12.66 34.03 -20.24
CA GLU A 93 -13.92 34.67 -20.67
C GLU A 93 -14.91 34.71 -19.50
N ALA A 94 -15.77 35.73 -19.44
CA ALA A 94 -16.87 35.85 -18.47
C ALA A 94 -18.22 36.20 -19.11
N LYS A 95 -19.32 35.73 -18.50
CA LYS A 95 -20.71 36.03 -18.84
C LYS A 95 -21.56 36.21 -17.56
N LEU A 96 -22.66 36.96 -17.63
CA LEU A 96 -23.70 36.98 -16.60
C LEU A 96 -24.40 35.61 -16.48
N LEU A 97 -24.71 35.18 -15.25
CA LEU A 97 -25.45 33.94 -14.97
C LEU A 97 -26.94 34.13 -15.26
N ASP A 98 -27.53 33.23 -16.03
CA ASP A 98 -28.98 33.14 -16.25
C ASP A 98 -29.55 32.01 -15.37
N ASP A 99 -30.74 32.19 -14.78
CA ASP A 99 -31.37 31.25 -13.84
C ASP A 99 -31.62 29.83 -14.43
N GLU A 100 -31.51 29.65 -15.76
CA GLU A 100 -31.68 28.36 -16.43
C GLU A 100 -30.41 27.48 -16.42
N ASP A 101 -29.23 28.04 -16.12
CA ASP A 101 -27.95 27.33 -16.17
C ASP A 101 -27.61 26.56 -14.87
N GLU A 102 -28.33 26.78 -13.76
CA GLU A 102 -28.15 26.00 -12.51
C GLU A 102 -28.62 24.53 -12.64
N THR A 103 -29.39 24.19 -13.67
CA THR A 103 -30.08 22.89 -13.77
C THR A 103 -29.36 21.83 -14.62
N LYS A 104 -28.25 22.17 -15.28
CA LYS A 104 -27.61 21.26 -16.27
C LYS A 104 -26.30 20.60 -15.80
N ASP A 105 -25.73 20.99 -14.66
CA ASP A 105 -24.48 20.39 -14.16
C ASP A 105 -24.68 19.21 -13.17
N ASN A 106 -25.93 18.81 -12.90
CA ASN A 106 -26.25 17.75 -11.92
C ASN A 106 -26.37 16.32 -12.50
N HIS A 107 -25.81 16.01 -13.69
CA HIS A 107 -25.96 14.67 -14.29
C HIS A 107 -24.68 13.86 -14.54
N ALA A 108 -23.53 14.27 -14.03
CA ALA A 108 -22.27 13.52 -14.16
C ALA A 108 -21.62 13.24 -12.79
N SER A 109 -22.29 12.50 -11.92
CA SER A 109 -21.68 11.81 -10.77
C SER A 109 -22.63 10.71 -10.27
N GLN A 110 -22.60 9.55 -10.91
CA GLN A 110 -23.08 8.30 -10.31
C GLN A 110 -21.91 7.62 -9.61
N VAL A 111 -22.15 7.32 -8.34
CA VAL A 111 -21.24 6.81 -7.33
C VAL A 111 -20.94 5.34 -7.60
N MET A 112 -19.65 4.97 -7.63
CA MET A 112 -19.19 3.61 -7.32
C MET A 112 -18.38 3.70 -6.02
N GLU A 113 -18.93 3.18 -4.94
CA GLU A 113 -18.18 2.85 -3.73
C GLU A 113 -17.55 1.47 -3.90
N ASN A 114 -16.26 1.36 -3.62
CA ASN A 114 -15.61 0.10 -3.28
C ASN A 114 -14.54 0.36 -2.21
N PRO A 115 -14.26 -0.63 -1.33
CA PRO A 115 -13.59 -0.42 -0.05
C PRO A 115 -12.05 -0.41 -0.17
N GLU A 116 -11.40 0.46 0.59
CA GLU A 116 -9.93 0.54 0.68
C GLU A 116 -9.35 -0.60 1.54
N PRO A 117 -8.26 -1.26 1.11
CA PRO A 117 -7.38 -1.99 2.00
C PRO A 117 -6.40 -1.03 2.68
N ALA A 118 -6.25 -1.18 3.99
CA ALA A 118 -5.34 -0.42 4.82
C ALA A 118 -3.87 -0.55 4.36
N ASN A 119 -3.21 0.59 4.09
CA ASN A 119 -1.80 0.74 4.44
C ASN A 119 -1.48 2.17 4.88
N MET A 120 -0.54 2.19 5.81
CA MET A 120 0.03 3.23 6.65
C MET A 120 0.55 4.43 5.85
N ASN A 121 0.02 5.62 6.14
CA ASN A 121 0.74 6.90 6.25
C ASN A 121 -0.27 8.03 6.57
N LYS A 122 -0.53 8.28 7.86
CA LYS A 122 -1.14 9.54 8.29
C LYS A 122 -0.43 10.05 9.53
N ALA A 123 0.39 11.09 9.33
CA ALA A 123 0.80 11.96 10.40
C ALA A 123 -0.47 12.51 11.08
N ILE A 124 -0.56 12.26 12.37
CA ILE A 124 -1.64 12.65 13.26
C ILE A 124 -1.74 14.17 13.28
N ILE A 125 -2.91 14.71 12.92
CA ILE A 125 -3.79 15.55 13.76
C ILE A 125 -5.04 15.83 12.93
N SER A 126 -6.15 15.18 13.27
CA SER A 126 -7.49 15.65 12.95
C SER A 126 -8.37 15.40 14.16
N VAL A 127 -8.81 16.49 14.80
CA VAL A 127 -9.93 16.47 15.75
C VAL A 127 -11.19 16.59 14.90
N GLU A 128 -11.87 15.47 14.69
CA GLU A 128 -13.22 15.46 14.15
C GLU A 128 -14.22 15.72 15.28
N LYS A 129 -15.19 16.59 15.00
CA LYS A 129 -16.47 16.63 15.70
C LYS A 129 -17.34 15.53 15.10
N ASN A 130 -18.18 14.88 15.90
CA ASN A 130 -19.63 15.04 15.73
C ASN A 130 -20.42 14.42 16.90
N ASP A 131 -21.29 15.27 17.41
CA ASP A 131 -22.59 15.08 18.06
C ASP A 131 -23.18 13.66 18.11
N SER A 132 -23.42 13.17 19.34
CA SER A 132 -24.73 12.63 19.76
C SER A 132 -24.81 12.50 21.29
N GLU A 133 -25.66 13.33 21.88
CA GLU A 133 -26.49 13.19 23.10
C GLU A 133 -26.24 11.94 23.97
N ASP A 134 -25.58 12.08 25.12
CA ASP A 134 -26.21 12.39 26.41
C ASP A 134 -25.26 12.09 27.60
N GLU A 135 -25.48 12.87 28.66
CA GLU A 135 -24.98 12.77 30.04
C GLU A 135 -23.62 13.40 30.42
N GLU A 136 -23.77 14.31 31.39
CA GLU A 136 -22.84 15.28 31.92
C GLU A 136 -21.68 14.66 32.70
N GLU A 137 -20.45 15.09 32.41
CA GLU A 137 -19.51 15.52 33.46
C GLU A 137 -18.37 16.37 32.86
N THR A 138 -18.34 17.64 33.25
CA THR A 138 -17.55 18.71 32.63
C THR A 138 -16.08 18.67 33.04
N ASN A 139 -15.16 18.59 32.07
CA ASN A 139 -13.72 18.78 32.31
C ASN A 139 -13.34 20.29 32.30
N PRO A 140 -12.94 20.88 33.44
CA PRO A 140 -12.75 22.32 33.59
C PRO A 140 -11.53 22.92 32.85
N LYS A 141 -10.62 22.10 32.28
CA LYS A 141 -9.43 22.60 31.56
C LYS A 141 -9.69 23.01 30.11
N ALA A 142 -10.66 22.39 29.44
CA ALA A 142 -10.98 22.70 28.04
C ALA A 142 -11.85 23.97 27.91
N ALA A 143 -12.69 24.26 28.91
CA ALA A 143 -13.46 25.51 28.99
C ALA A 143 -12.55 26.73 29.20
N LEU A 144 -11.57 26.61 30.11
CA LEU A 144 -10.59 27.66 30.37
C LEU A 144 -9.77 28.02 29.11
N MET A 145 -9.44 27.04 28.28
CA MET A 145 -8.66 27.24 27.06
C MET A 145 -9.50 27.84 25.92
N ARG A 146 -10.79 27.47 25.81
CA ARG A 146 -11.72 28.09 24.84
C ARG A 146 -12.06 29.53 25.22
N ASP A 147 -12.30 29.81 26.48
CA ASP A 147 -12.63 31.16 26.95
C ASP A 147 -11.44 32.11 26.77
N ASN A 148 -10.22 31.65 27.04
CA ASN A 148 -9.00 32.42 26.78
C ASN A 148 -8.78 32.71 25.28
N ILE A 149 -9.13 31.78 24.39
CA ILE A 149 -9.01 31.97 22.93
C ILE A 149 -10.14 32.87 22.40
N ILE A 150 -11.35 32.77 22.93
CA ILE A 150 -12.50 33.63 22.58
C ILE A 150 -12.28 35.07 23.08
N GLU A 151 -11.68 35.23 24.26
CA GLU A 151 -11.33 36.54 24.83
C GLU A 151 -10.15 37.17 24.05
N ALA A 152 -9.17 36.36 23.62
CA ALA A 152 -8.11 36.80 22.70
C ALA A 152 -8.65 37.19 21.31
N LEU A 153 -9.69 36.52 20.80
CA LEU A 153 -10.33 36.86 19.52
C LEU A 153 -11.26 38.08 19.63
N LYS A 154 -11.88 38.31 20.79
CA LYS A 154 -12.64 39.54 21.07
C LYS A 154 -11.71 40.77 21.12
N GLN A 155 -10.50 40.63 21.67
CA GLN A 155 -9.48 41.67 21.63
C GLN A 155 -8.98 42.01 20.21
N ILE A 156 -9.21 41.14 19.21
CA ILE A 156 -8.85 41.38 17.81
C ILE A 156 -9.99 42.06 17.03
N LYS A 157 -11.25 41.93 17.46
CA LYS A 157 -12.42 42.46 16.73
C LYS A 157 -12.96 43.79 17.25
N SER A 158 -12.49 44.30 18.38
CA SER A 158 -13.04 45.52 19.01
C SER A 158 -12.08 46.71 19.05
N GLU A 159 -11.40 47.03 17.95
CA GLU A 159 -10.78 48.36 17.74
C GLU A 159 -10.86 48.79 16.27
N ASP A 160 -12.09 48.85 15.73
CA ASP A 160 -12.42 49.83 14.69
C ASP A 160 -13.10 51.02 15.40
N GLY A 161 -12.27 51.89 15.97
CA GLY A 161 -12.71 53.02 16.81
C GLY A 161 -11.57 53.96 17.14
N LEU A 162 -11.36 54.95 16.26
CA LEU A 162 -10.49 56.12 16.35
C LEU A 162 -10.01 56.58 17.76
N ASN A 163 -8.68 56.55 17.96
CA ASN A 163 -7.79 57.65 18.42
C ASN A 163 -6.72 57.23 19.44
N SER A 164 -5.53 56.85 18.97
CA SER A 164 -4.25 57.17 19.62
C SER A 164 -3.08 56.91 18.67
N LYS A 165 -2.04 57.77 18.73
CA LYS A 165 -0.85 57.73 17.86
C LYS A 165 0.10 56.54 18.13
N GLU A 166 -0.28 55.56 18.93
CA GLU A 166 0.57 54.42 19.31
C GLU A 166 0.35 53.14 18.48
N SER A 167 -0.74 53.02 17.72
CA SER A 167 -1.03 51.79 16.95
C SER A 167 -0.31 51.68 15.59
N ILE A 168 0.39 52.74 15.15
CA ILE A 168 1.13 52.73 13.88
C ILE A 168 2.48 51.99 14.04
N GLU A 169 3.19 52.17 15.16
CA GLU A 169 4.51 51.55 15.36
C GLU A 169 4.47 50.02 15.55
N ASN A 170 3.37 49.49 16.11
CA ASN A 170 3.27 48.05 16.42
C ASN A 170 2.73 47.20 15.27
N SER A 171 1.97 47.79 14.34
CA SER A 171 1.58 47.12 13.09
C SER A 171 2.75 47.07 12.10
N GLU A 172 3.59 48.10 12.07
CA GLU A 172 4.82 48.12 11.27
C GLU A 172 5.86 47.10 11.74
N LYS A 173 6.04 46.91 13.05
CA LYS A 173 6.96 45.88 13.58
C LYS A 173 6.51 44.45 13.27
N ARG A 174 5.20 44.17 13.24
CA ARG A 174 4.68 42.84 12.86
C ARG A 174 4.76 42.59 11.36
N LYS A 175 4.55 43.61 10.52
CA LYS A 175 4.77 43.53 9.06
C LYS A 175 6.26 43.38 8.70
N LYS A 176 7.16 43.96 9.48
CA LYS A 176 8.63 43.82 9.32
C LYS A 176 9.18 42.43 9.67
N ASN A 177 8.40 41.58 10.34
CA ASN A 177 8.80 40.21 10.73
C ASN A 177 8.19 39.11 9.84
N LEU A 178 7.37 39.46 8.85
CA LEU A 178 6.93 38.54 7.81
C LEU A 178 7.90 38.68 6.65
N ARG A 179 8.68 37.64 6.37
CA ARG A 179 9.54 37.59 5.16
C ARG A 179 8.69 37.93 3.95
N SER A 180 9.20 38.77 3.06
CA SER A 180 8.44 39.13 1.86
C SER A 180 8.26 37.90 0.97
N TYR A 181 7.20 37.88 0.15
CA TYR A 181 6.99 36.79 -0.81
C TYR A 181 8.19 36.64 -1.77
N GLU A 182 8.83 37.77 -2.11
CA GLU A 182 10.03 37.83 -2.95
C GLU A 182 11.25 37.26 -2.22
N GLU A 183 11.47 37.58 -0.95
CA GLU A 183 12.52 36.97 -0.13
C GLU A 183 12.30 35.47 0.05
N LEU A 184 11.06 35.01 0.20
CA LEU A 184 10.75 33.58 0.29
C LEU A 184 11.03 32.85 -1.02
N LYS A 185 10.70 33.47 -2.16
CA LYS A 185 11.00 32.94 -3.49
C LYS A 185 12.50 32.89 -3.75
N GLU A 186 13.23 33.96 -3.42
CA GLU A 186 14.69 33.98 -3.51
C GLU A 186 15.35 32.97 -2.57
N ASN A 187 14.84 32.78 -1.34
CA ASN A 187 15.33 31.75 -0.42
C ASN A 187 15.03 30.33 -0.93
N PHE A 188 13.91 30.12 -1.62
CA PHE A 188 13.54 28.83 -2.22
C PHE A 188 14.39 28.53 -3.46
N ASP A 189 14.59 29.53 -4.32
CA ASP A 189 15.46 29.45 -5.50
C ASP A 189 16.93 29.28 -5.08
N ALA A 190 17.37 29.96 -4.00
CA ALA A 190 18.70 29.82 -3.41
C ALA A 190 18.94 28.48 -2.71
N LEU A 191 17.87 27.76 -2.32
CA LEU A 191 17.98 26.42 -1.74
C LEU A 191 18.27 25.35 -2.80
N ASN A 192 18.22 25.67 -4.10
CA ASN A 192 18.50 24.77 -5.23
C ASN A 192 17.93 23.34 -5.03
N ILE A 193 16.74 23.25 -4.41
CA ILE A 193 16.04 21.98 -4.23
C ILE A 193 15.45 21.65 -5.59
N LYS A 194 16.24 20.97 -6.41
CA LYS A 194 15.75 20.35 -7.64
C LYS A 194 14.79 19.23 -7.22
N VAL A 195 13.50 19.56 -7.15
CA VAL A 195 12.44 18.58 -6.91
C VAL A 195 12.38 17.71 -8.16
N GLU A 196 13.02 16.54 -8.10
CA GLU A 196 12.91 15.54 -9.16
C GLU A 196 11.51 14.94 -9.13
N THR A 197 10.91 14.80 -10.31
CA THR A 197 9.62 14.11 -10.45
C THR A 197 9.83 12.60 -10.36
N ASP A 198 8.80 11.85 -9.93
CA ASP A 198 8.87 10.38 -9.86
C ASP A 198 9.26 9.73 -11.19
N VAL A 199 8.85 10.34 -12.32
CA VAL A 199 9.24 9.89 -13.67
C VAL A 199 10.74 10.05 -13.91
N GLU A 200 11.33 11.18 -13.52
CA GLU A 200 12.77 11.44 -13.62
C GLU A 200 13.56 10.50 -12.70
N ILE A 201 13.08 10.29 -11.47
CA ILE A 201 13.70 9.37 -10.51
C ILE A 201 13.67 7.94 -11.06
N LEU A 202 12.52 7.45 -11.53
CA LEU A 202 12.39 6.12 -12.15
C LEU A 202 13.31 5.98 -13.36
N THR A 203 13.37 7.00 -14.23
CA THR A 203 14.27 7.00 -15.40
C THR A 203 15.74 6.87 -14.98
N ASN A 204 16.14 7.62 -13.94
CA ASN A 204 17.49 7.54 -13.38
C ASN A 204 17.79 6.14 -12.81
N LEU A 205 16.88 5.59 -12.00
CA LEU A 205 17.03 4.25 -11.43
C LEU A 205 17.16 3.17 -12.52
N MET A 206 16.35 3.22 -13.57
CA MET A 206 16.42 2.27 -14.69
C MET A 206 17.74 2.39 -15.46
N ASN A 207 18.26 3.61 -15.64
CA ASN A 207 19.54 3.83 -16.29
C ASN A 207 20.72 3.36 -15.42
N ARG A 208 20.67 3.59 -14.11
CA ARG A 208 21.66 3.07 -13.16
C ARG A 208 21.63 1.54 -13.14
N TYR A 209 20.45 0.93 -13.18
CA TYR A 209 20.30 -0.52 -13.19
C TYR A 209 21.03 -1.18 -14.38
N LYS A 210 20.97 -0.56 -15.56
CA LYS A 210 21.68 -1.06 -16.76
C LYS A 210 23.20 -1.02 -16.62
N ASN A 211 23.73 -0.07 -15.85
CA ASN A 211 25.16 0.15 -15.68
C ASN A 211 25.72 -0.47 -14.39
N ALA A 212 24.85 -0.99 -13.52
CA ALA A 212 25.23 -1.61 -12.27
C ALA A 212 26.11 -2.84 -12.51
N LYS A 213 27.11 -3.02 -11.65
CA LYS A 213 28.13 -4.08 -11.83
C LYS A 213 28.01 -5.22 -10.84
N SER A 214 27.46 -4.95 -9.65
CA SER A 214 27.30 -5.94 -8.59
C SER A 214 25.84 -6.35 -8.43
N ASP A 215 25.60 -7.59 -8.02
CA ASP A 215 24.25 -8.07 -7.78
C ASP A 215 23.59 -7.35 -6.60
N GLU A 216 24.37 -6.89 -5.63
CA GLU A 216 23.92 -6.07 -4.50
C GLU A 216 23.40 -4.71 -4.95
N GLU A 217 24.10 -4.04 -5.88
CA GLU A 217 23.64 -2.76 -6.44
C GLU A 217 22.38 -2.94 -7.29
N HIS A 218 22.30 -4.02 -8.07
CA HIS A 218 21.05 -4.36 -8.76
C HIS A 218 19.91 -4.60 -7.78
N ALA A 219 20.18 -5.21 -6.62
CA ALA A 219 19.17 -5.49 -5.61
C ALA A 219 18.61 -4.21 -5.00
N THR A 220 19.48 -3.27 -4.60
CA THR A 220 19.07 -1.98 -4.05
C THR A 220 18.27 -1.18 -5.07
N LEU A 221 18.71 -1.16 -6.33
CA LEU A 221 17.98 -0.45 -7.39
C LEU A 221 16.60 -1.07 -7.69
N LEU A 222 16.47 -2.40 -7.59
CA LEU A 222 15.17 -3.07 -7.70
C LEU A 222 14.24 -2.72 -6.54
N GLU A 223 14.78 -2.59 -5.33
CA GLU A 223 14.02 -2.17 -4.13
C GLU A 223 13.59 -0.70 -4.23
N ASP A 224 14.48 0.18 -4.68
CA ASP A 224 14.17 1.60 -4.91
C ASP A 224 13.07 1.77 -5.98
N MET A 225 13.15 1.03 -7.09
CA MET A 225 12.09 1.03 -8.10
C MET A 225 10.79 0.43 -7.55
N GLU A 226 10.87 -0.62 -6.74
CA GLU A 226 9.71 -1.27 -6.13
C GLU A 226 8.93 -0.32 -5.22
N TYR A 227 9.65 0.48 -4.43
CA TYR A 227 9.06 1.53 -3.60
C TYR A 227 8.24 2.54 -4.43
N LEU A 228 8.79 3.01 -5.55
CA LEU A 228 8.13 4.02 -6.40
C LEU A 228 6.90 3.46 -7.12
N VAL A 229 7.00 2.24 -7.68
CA VAL A 229 5.87 1.64 -8.43
C VAL A 229 4.73 1.17 -7.53
N HIS A 230 4.87 1.27 -6.20
CA HIS A 230 3.72 1.11 -5.30
C HIS A 230 2.66 2.21 -5.56
N GLN A 231 3.06 3.36 -6.10
CA GLN A 231 2.13 4.38 -6.57
C GLN A 231 1.57 4.00 -7.95
N PHE A 232 0.24 4.14 -8.09
CA PHE A 232 -0.50 3.68 -9.26
C PHE A 232 0.02 4.24 -10.60
N ASP A 233 0.27 5.56 -10.66
CA ASP A 233 0.74 6.23 -11.88
C ASP A 233 2.21 5.91 -12.20
N ASN A 234 3.04 5.72 -11.18
CA ASN A 234 4.44 5.35 -11.33
C ASN A 234 4.58 3.94 -11.90
N ALA A 235 3.71 3.01 -11.49
CA ALA A 235 3.67 1.67 -12.07
C ALA A 235 3.34 1.70 -13.57
N ILE A 236 2.37 2.54 -13.98
CA ILE A 236 2.02 2.72 -15.40
C ILE A 236 3.21 3.30 -16.15
N THR A 237 3.80 4.38 -15.64
CA THR A 237 4.98 5.02 -16.24
C THR A 237 6.14 4.04 -16.39
N PHE A 238 6.39 3.22 -15.37
CA PHE A 238 7.43 2.18 -15.41
C PHE A 238 7.18 1.17 -16.55
N VAL A 239 5.93 0.76 -16.78
CA VAL A 239 5.56 -0.11 -17.91
C VAL A 239 5.72 0.61 -19.24
N ASP A 240 5.27 1.87 -19.34
CA ASP A 240 5.38 2.69 -20.56
C ASP A 240 6.84 2.93 -20.97
N MET A 241 7.77 2.93 -19.99
CA MET A 241 9.22 2.96 -20.21
C MET A 241 9.84 1.58 -20.49
N ASP A 242 9.04 0.59 -20.87
CA ASP A 242 9.42 -0.81 -21.11
C ASP A 242 10.09 -1.48 -19.89
N GLY A 243 9.75 -1.07 -18.67
CA GLY A 243 10.37 -1.60 -17.45
C GLY A 243 10.18 -3.10 -17.26
N LEU A 244 9.07 -3.65 -17.76
CA LEU A 244 8.87 -5.10 -17.78
C LEU A 244 9.93 -5.82 -18.63
N GLN A 245 10.26 -5.28 -19.82
CA GLN A 245 11.15 -5.94 -20.77
C GLN A 245 12.62 -5.64 -20.50
N GLN A 246 12.91 -4.42 -20.05
CA GLN A 246 14.29 -3.98 -19.82
C GLN A 246 14.81 -4.38 -18.44
N ILE A 247 13.93 -4.51 -17.43
CA ILE A 247 14.32 -4.74 -16.03
C ILE A 247 13.77 -6.08 -15.52
N VAL A 248 12.44 -6.26 -15.51
CA VAL A 248 11.79 -7.39 -14.83
C VAL A 248 12.15 -8.73 -15.48
N LEU A 249 11.91 -8.90 -16.78
CA LEU A 249 12.18 -10.16 -17.48
C LEU A 249 13.66 -10.59 -17.43
N PRO A 250 14.65 -9.72 -17.71
CA PRO A 250 16.06 -10.09 -17.60
C PRO A 250 16.46 -10.47 -16.17
N ALA A 251 15.96 -9.75 -15.17
CA ALA A 251 16.26 -10.02 -13.76
C ALA A 251 15.64 -11.33 -13.26
N MET A 252 14.41 -11.65 -13.68
CA MET A 252 13.73 -12.91 -13.37
C MET A 252 14.46 -14.12 -13.97
N ASN A 253 15.10 -13.95 -15.14
CA ASN A 253 15.86 -14.99 -15.82
C ASN A 253 17.35 -15.02 -15.43
N SER A 254 17.77 -14.21 -14.46
CA SER A 254 19.14 -14.21 -13.94
C SER A 254 19.45 -15.50 -13.18
N THR A 255 20.72 -15.88 -13.08
CA THR A 255 21.19 -16.92 -12.15
C THR A 255 21.24 -16.44 -10.70
N SER A 256 21.13 -15.13 -10.46
CA SER A 256 21.22 -14.52 -9.13
C SER A 256 19.87 -14.52 -8.41
N ASN A 257 19.81 -15.22 -7.26
CA ASN A 257 18.58 -15.32 -6.47
C ASN A 257 18.12 -13.97 -5.92
N ILE A 258 19.05 -13.06 -5.63
CA ILE A 258 18.72 -11.71 -5.11
C ILE A 258 18.03 -10.89 -6.21
N LYS A 259 18.55 -10.94 -7.44
CA LYS A 259 17.93 -10.27 -8.61
C LYS A 259 16.57 -10.86 -8.94
N LYS A 260 16.42 -12.20 -8.93
CA LYS A 260 15.12 -12.85 -9.10
C LYS A 260 14.13 -12.39 -8.03
N LYS A 261 14.52 -12.43 -6.76
CA LYS A 261 13.67 -12.02 -5.63
C LYS A 261 13.23 -10.55 -5.75
N GLY A 262 14.17 -9.64 -6.04
CA GLY A 262 13.91 -8.21 -6.20
C GLY A 262 12.99 -7.91 -7.38
N SER A 263 13.23 -8.54 -8.54
CA SER A 263 12.38 -8.35 -9.72
C SER A 263 10.96 -8.90 -9.55
N LEU A 264 10.81 -10.04 -8.88
CA LEU A 264 9.49 -10.56 -8.52
C LEU A 264 8.76 -9.64 -7.54
N HIS A 265 9.50 -8.97 -6.63
CA HIS A 265 8.90 -8.00 -5.73
C HIS A 265 8.41 -6.77 -6.49
N LEU A 266 9.29 -6.18 -7.29
CA LEU A 266 9.00 -5.05 -8.18
C LEU A 266 7.78 -5.33 -9.07
N LEU A 267 7.75 -6.50 -9.72
CA LEU A 267 6.61 -6.90 -10.54
C LEU A 267 5.31 -6.97 -9.73
N GLY A 268 5.36 -7.61 -8.55
CA GLY A 268 4.19 -7.76 -7.70
C GLY A 268 3.61 -6.42 -7.24
N SER A 269 4.46 -5.46 -6.87
CA SER A 269 4.03 -4.11 -6.48
C SER A 269 3.47 -3.33 -7.67
N ALA A 270 4.08 -3.41 -8.85
CA ALA A 270 3.61 -2.72 -10.04
C ALA A 270 2.23 -3.21 -10.54
N VAL A 271 1.97 -4.52 -10.49
CA VAL A 271 0.69 -5.10 -10.98
C VAL A 271 -0.43 -5.03 -9.94
N GLN A 272 -0.12 -4.76 -8.68
CA GLN A 272 -1.11 -4.82 -7.60
C GLN A 272 -2.22 -3.79 -7.81
N SER A 273 -3.46 -4.28 -7.93
CA SER A 273 -4.65 -3.45 -8.13
C SER A 273 -4.54 -2.46 -9.32
N ASN A 274 -3.73 -2.80 -10.33
CA ASN A 274 -3.48 -1.94 -11.49
C ASN A 274 -3.81 -2.66 -12.81
N PRO A 275 -5.04 -2.54 -13.34
CA PRO A 275 -5.48 -3.28 -14.52
C PRO A 275 -4.63 -3.04 -15.76
N LYS A 276 -4.12 -1.82 -15.98
CA LYS A 276 -3.26 -1.51 -17.14
C LYS A 276 -1.95 -2.29 -17.07
N VAL A 277 -1.31 -2.29 -15.89
CA VAL A 277 -0.06 -3.00 -15.66
C VAL A 277 -0.28 -4.51 -15.65
N GLN A 278 -1.41 -4.99 -15.11
CA GLN A 278 -1.80 -6.41 -15.18
C GLN A 278 -1.97 -6.89 -16.63
N ILE A 279 -2.63 -6.11 -17.49
CA ILE A 279 -2.79 -6.43 -18.92
C ILE A 279 -1.41 -6.51 -19.59
N ALA A 280 -0.57 -5.48 -19.44
CA ALA A 280 0.77 -5.46 -20.02
C ALA A 280 1.63 -6.64 -19.53
N ALA A 281 1.51 -7.01 -18.26
CA ALA A 281 2.23 -8.15 -17.70
C ALA A 281 1.75 -9.50 -18.26
N VAL A 282 0.44 -9.68 -18.44
CA VAL A 282 -0.11 -10.88 -19.09
C VAL A 282 0.33 -10.95 -20.56
N GLU A 283 0.27 -9.84 -21.30
CA GLU A 283 0.73 -9.78 -22.70
C GLU A 283 2.24 -10.07 -22.84
N ALA A 284 3.03 -9.71 -21.82
CA ALA A 284 4.45 -10.05 -21.73
C ALA A 284 4.73 -11.53 -21.38
N GLY A 285 3.71 -12.37 -21.17
CA GLY A 285 3.86 -13.79 -20.81
C GLY A 285 4.39 -14.02 -19.38
N LEU A 286 4.12 -13.06 -18.48
CA LEU A 286 4.63 -13.15 -17.11
C LEU A 286 3.86 -14.17 -16.27
N VAL A 287 2.61 -14.50 -16.60
CA VAL A 287 1.85 -15.55 -15.88
C VAL A 287 2.54 -16.90 -16.04
N GLU A 288 2.87 -17.30 -17.27
CA GLU A 288 3.57 -18.54 -17.58
C GLU A 288 4.96 -18.59 -16.94
N SER A 289 5.66 -17.45 -16.97
CA SER A 289 6.97 -17.30 -16.34
C SER A 289 6.91 -17.50 -14.83
N LEU A 290 5.91 -16.90 -14.16
CA LEU A 290 5.68 -17.05 -12.72
C LEU A 290 5.29 -18.49 -12.36
N ILE A 291 4.39 -19.12 -13.11
CA ILE A 291 4.02 -20.54 -12.92
C ILE A 291 5.28 -21.42 -13.01
N ARG A 292 6.15 -21.19 -14.01
CA ARG A 292 7.40 -21.94 -14.17
C ARG A 292 8.34 -21.75 -12.97
N ILE A 293 8.48 -20.53 -12.45
CA ILE A 293 9.31 -20.28 -11.27
C ILE A 293 8.73 -21.02 -10.05
N VAL A 294 7.42 -20.96 -9.82
CA VAL A 294 6.78 -21.70 -8.71
C VAL A 294 7.01 -23.21 -8.83
N ALA A 295 6.97 -23.76 -10.05
CA ALA A 295 7.14 -25.20 -10.27
C ALA A 295 8.57 -25.70 -10.00
N TYR A 296 9.60 -24.92 -10.38
CA TYR A 296 10.97 -25.42 -10.47
C TYR A 296 11.99 -24.73 -9.56
N GLU A 297 11.63 -23.61 -8.93
CA GLU A 297 12.58 -22.87 -8.09
C GLU A 297 12.95 -23.65 -6.82
N SER A 298 14.25 -23.68 -6.55
CA SER A 298 14.84 -24.35 -5.39
C SER A 298 14.82 -23.46 -4.15
N GLN A 299 14.94 -22.13 -4.36
CA GLN A 299 15.00 -21.16 -3.27
C GLN A 299 13.60 -20.76 -2.82
N VAL A 300 13.27 -21.09 -1.57
CA VAL A 300 11.95 -20.84 -0.99
C VAL A 300 11.58 -19.35 -1.03
N ASP A 301 12.53 -18.44 -0.79
CA ASP A 301 12.25 -17.00 -0.80
C ASP A 301 11.90 -16.47 -2.19
N VAL A 302 12.54 -17.00 -3.23
CA VAL A 302 12.23 -16.66 -4.63
C VAL A 302 10.86 -17.22 -5.00
N ALA A 303 10.58 -18.49 -4.67
CA ALA A 303 9.27 -19.10 -4.88
C ALA A 303 8.14 -18.35 -4.15
N ARG A 304 8.39 -17.89 -2.92
CA ARG A 304 7.45 -17.06 -2.14
C ARG A 304 7.16 -15.72 -2.80
N LYS A 305 8.18 -15.06 -3.37
CA LYS A 305 7.99 -13.82 -4.11
C LYS A 305 7.32 -14.06 -5.47
N ALA A 306 7.55 -15.20 -6.11
CA ALA A 306 6.84 -15.57 -7.33
C ALA A 306 5.34 -15.80 -7.09
N VAL A 307 4.97 -16.52 -6.02
CA VAL A 307 3.56 -16.66 -5.63
C VAL A 307 2.96 -15.30 -5.30
N PHE A 308 3.67 -14.43 -4.58
CA PHE A 308 3.20 -13.06 -4.30
C PHE A 308 2.92 -12.27 -5.59
N ALA A 309 3.86 -12.22 -6.53
CA ALA A 309 3.68 -11.52 -7.80
C ALA A 309 2.52 -12.11 -8.60
N LEU A 310 2.40 -13.44 -8.63
CA LEU A 310 1.29 -14.13 -9.29
C LEU A 310 -0.05 -13.78 -8.64
N SER A 311 -0.11 -13.74 -7.32
CA SER A 311 -1.32 -13.32 -6.59
C SER A 311 -1.73 -11.90 -6.95
N CYS A 312 -0.80 -10.94 -6.94
CA CYS A 312 -1.10 -9.55 -7.32
C CYS A 312 -1.53 -9.43 -8.78
N LEU A 313 -0.96 -10.25 -9.68
CA LEU A 313 -1.28 -10.22 -11.11
C LEU A 313 -2.68 -10.74 -11.44
N VAL A 314 -3.19 -11.72 -10.70
CA VAL A 314 -4.48 -12.37 -11.03
C VAL A 314 -5.66 -11.92 -10.17
N ARG A 315 -5.39 -11.34 -8.98
CA ARG A 315 -6.45 -10.77 -8.14
C ARG A 315 -7.12 -9.61 -8.84
N GLY A 316 -8.43 -9.56 -8.73
CA GLY A 316 -9.25 -8.52 -9.31
C GLY A 316 -9.35 -8.57 -10.84
N PHE A 317 -8.69 -9.52 -11.51
CA PHE A 317 -8.48 -9.54 -12.95
C PHE A 317 -8.94 -10.86 -13.61
N PRO A 318 -10.22 -10.94 -14.06
CA PRO A 318 -10.80 -12.18 -14.59
C PRO A 318 -10.01 -12.82 -15.74
N TYR A 319 -9.49 -12.01 -16.66
CA TYR A 319 -8.68 -12.51 -17.77
C TYR A 319 -7.35 -13.12 -17.27
N GLY A 320 -6.67 -12.49 -16.31
CA GLY A 320 -5.47 -13.05 -15.67
C GLY A 320 -5.74 -14.39 -14.98
N GLN A 321 -6.88 -14.53 -14.30
CA GLN A 321 -7.30 -15.81 -13.70
C GLN A 321 -7.54 -16.90 -14.76
N GLN A 322 -8.12 -16.53 -15.89
CA GLN A 322 -8.32 -17.44 -17.02
C GLN A 322 -6.99 -17.93 -17.59
N VAL A 323 -6.03 -17.02 -17.81
CA VAL A 323 -4.68 -17.36 -18.30
C VAL A 323 -3.94 -18.25 -17.30
N LEU A 324 -4.03 -17.97 -16.00
CA LEU A 324 -3.49 -18.84 -14.95
C LEU A 324 -4.04 -20.26 -15.06
N ALA A 325 -5.36 -20.40 -15.21
CA ALA A 325 -6.02 -21.69 -15.31
C ALA A 325 -5.65 -22.46 -16.58
N GLN A 326 -5.67 -21.79 -17.74
CA GLN A 326 -5.33 -22.39 -19.03
C GLN A 326 -3.90 -22.92 -19.09
N ASN A 327 -2.99 -22.29 -18.34
CA ASN A 327 -1.59 -22.70 -18.24
C ASN A 327 -1.33 -23.71 -17.10
N GLY A 328 -2.36 -24.35 -16.54
CA GLY A 328 -2.20 -25.36 -15.50
C GLY A 328 -1.71 -24.79 -14.16
N GLY A 329 -1.88 -23.48 -13.93
CA GLY A 329 -1.37 -22.78 -12.75
C GLY A 329 -1.91 -23.34 -11.44
N LEU A 330 -3.18 -23.76 -11.39
CA LEU A 330 -3.74 -24.40 -10.19
C LEU A 330 -3.07 -25.74 -9.89
N GLU A 331 -2.75 -26.56 -10.89
CA GLU A 331 -2.05 -27.83 -10.66
C GLU A 331 -0.64 -27.58 -10.09
N VAL A 332 0.07 -26.57 -10.61
CA VAL A 332 1.39 -26.17 -10.11
C VAL A 332 1.31 -25.65 -8.68
N LEU A 333 0.34 -24.78 -8.38
CA LEU A 333 0.11 -24.26 -7.04
C LEU A 333 -0.27 -25.39 -6.07
N ARG A 334 -1.00 -26.41 -6.51
CA ARG A 334 -1.35 -27.57 -5.70
C ARG A 334 -0.12 -28.41 -5.32
N LYS A 335 0.87 -28.54 -6.21
CA LYS A 335 2.13 -29.28 -5.97
C LYS A 335 3.00 -28.63 -4.88
N VAL A 336 2.79 -27.36 -4.56
CA VAL A 336 3.48 -26.67 -3.43
C VAL A 336 3.24 -27.38 -2.10
N PHE A 337 2.11 -28.07 -1.96
CA PHE A 337 1.72 -28.78 -0.74
C PHE A 337 2.26 -30.20 -0.66
N ASP A 338 2.83 -30.74 -1.74
CA ASP A 338 3.41 -32.08 -1.73
C ASP A 338 4.76 -32.11 -0.99
N LYS A 339 5.40 -30.94 -0.83
CA LYS A 339 6.58 -30.75 0.01
C LYS A 339 6.12 -30.54 1.45
N GLY A 340 6.31 -31.55 2.29
CA GLY A 340 5.91 -31.55 3.71
C GLY A 340 6.88 -30.84 4.67
N ASP A 341 7.68 -29.90 4.17
CA ASP A 341 8.72 -29.24 4.97
C ASP A 341 8.18 -27.98 5.65
N PHE A 342 8.57 -27.73 6.91
CA PHE A 342 8.09 -26.54 7.62
C PHE A 342 8.45 -25.21 6.93
N GLN A 343 9.56 -25.18 6.19
CA GLN A 343 9.98 -23.99 5.44
C GLN A 343 8.98 -23.62 4.32
N THR A 344 8.14 -24.55 3.87
CA THR A 344 7.13 -24.31 2.84
C THR A 344 5.78 -23.87 3.41
N LEU A 345 5.57 -23.89 4.73
CA LEU A 345 4.30 -23.45 5.33
C LEU A 345 3.95 -21.98 4.97
N PRO A 346 4.86 -20.99 5.07
CA PRO A 346 4.55 -19.62 4.65
C PRO A 346 4.24 -19.49 3.16
N LEU A 347 4.77 -20.39 2.33
CA LEU A 347 4.47 -20.46 0.90
C LEU A 347 3.08 -21.06 0.67
N GLN A 348 2.75 -22.16 1.34
CA GLN A 348 1.44 -22.81 1.31
C GLN A 348 0.32 -21.85 1.76
N LEU A 349 0.53 -21.09 2.84
CA LEU A 349 -0.43 -20.09 3.31
C LEU A 349 -0.66 -18.96 2.33
N LYS A 350 0.35 -18.54 1.55
CA LYS A 350 0.15 -17.58 0.46
C LYS A 350 -0.73 -18.15 -0.66
N VAL A 351 -0.58 -19.44 -0.98
CA VAL A 351 -1.44 -20.09 -1.96
C VAL A 351 -2.87 -20.24 -1.44
N VAL A 352 -3.05 -20.60 -0.17
CA VAL A 352 -4.37 -20.66 0.47
C VAL A 352 -5.05 -19.28 0.48
N ALA A 353 -4.31 -18.23 0.85
CA ALA A 353 -4.83 -16.87 0.82
C ALA A 353 -5.26 -16.47 -0.60
N LEU A 354 -4.44 -16.75 -1.62
CA LEU A 354 -4.83 -16.51 -3.00
C LEU A 354 -6.14 -17.25 -3.36
N LEU A 355 -6.27 -18.54 -3.02
CA LEU A 355 -7.50 -19.27 -3.31
C LEU A 355 -8.73 -18.69 -2.62
N HIS A 356 -8.59 -18.30 -1.35
CA HIS A 356 -9.65 -17.62 -0.62
C HIS A 356 -10.07 -16.34 -1.33
N ASP A 357 -9.11 -15.46 -1.67
CA ASP A 357 -9.40 -14.20 -2.35
C ASP A 357 -10.10 -14.43 -3.70
N LEU A 358 -9.64 -15.40 -4.50
CA LEU A 358 -10.26 -15.72 -5.79
C LEU A 358 -11.69 -16.26 -5.66
N LEU A 359 -12.02 -16.94 -4.56
CA LEU A 359 -13.38 -17.41 -4.28
C LEU A 359 -14.26 -16.27 -3.76
N MET A 360 -13.74 -15.42 -2.87
CA MET A 360 -14.47 -14.24 -2.38
C MET A 360 -14.79 -13.27 -3.53
N GLU A 361 -13.84 -13.03 -4.43
CA GLU A 361 -14.06 -12.22 -5.63
C GLU A 361 -15.21 -12.74 -6.51
N ARG A 362 -15.50 -14.04 -6.47
CA ARG A 362 -16.60 -14.67 -7.22
C ARG A 362 -17.92 -14.58 -6.50
N GLU A 363 -17.90 -14.71 -5.18
CA GLU A 363 -19.08 -14.57 -4.32
C GLU A 363 -19.60 -13.13 -4.35
N GLU A 364 -18.70 -12.15 -4.37
CA GLU A 364 -19.03 -10.71 -4.37
C GLU A 364 -19.27 -10.14 -5.77
N ALA A 365 -18.93 -10.86 -6.84
CA ALA A 365 -19.07 -10.34 -8.20
C ALA A 365 -20.53 -10.33 -8.69
N GLU A 366 -20.88 -9.25 -9.39
CA GLU A 366 -22.17 -9.10 -10.07
C GLU A 366 -22.00 -8.75 -11.56
N GLY A 367 -23.09 -8.88 -12.32
CA GLY A 367 -23.17 -8.45 -13.72
C GLY A 367 -22.12 -9.08 -14.65
N GLU A 368 -21.48 -8.25 -15.48
CA GLU A 368 -20.48 -8.69 -16.47
C GLU A 368 -19.24 -9.31 -15.81
N ARG A 369 -18.83 -8.79 -14.65
CA ARG A 369 -17.67 -9.31 -13.91
C ARG A 369 -17.90 -10.75 -13.46
N LEU A 370 -19.10 -11.03 -12.93
CA LEU A 370 -19.49 -12.39 -12.57
C LEU A 370 -19.47 -13.32 -13.78
N HIS A 371 -20.02 -12.87 -14.91
CA HIS A 371 -20.01 -13.66 -16.15
C HIS A 371 -18.58 -14.00 -16.60
N GLN A 372 -17.66 -13.02 -16.58
CA GLN A 372 -16.25 -13.24 -16.91
C GLN A 372 -15.58 -14.24 -15.97
N LEU A 373 -15.78 -14.11 -14.66
CA LEU A 373 -15.23 -15.04 -13.68
C LEU A 373 -15.80 -16.45 -13.87
N GLN A 374 -17.10 -16.59 -14.13
CA GLN A 374 -17.78 -17.88 -14.33
C GLN A 374 -17.37 -18.64 -15.58
N GLN A 375 -16.75 -17.98 -16.58
CA GLN A 375 -16.17 -18.68 -17.74
C GLN A 375 -15.14 -19.72 -17.30
N PHE A 376 -14.46 -19.46 -16.19
CA PHE A 376 -13.61 -20.42 -15.52
C PHE A 376 -14.27 -20.94 -14.24
N LYS A 377 -14.63 -22.22 -14.24
CA LYS A 377 -15.25 -22.89 -13.10
C LYS A 377 -14.21 -23.31 -12.05
N LEU A 378 -13.77 -22.33 -11.25
CA LEU A 378 -12.78 -22.54 -10.18
C LEU A 378 -13.25 -23.63 -9.20
N ASP A 379 -14.51 -23.61 -8.78
CA ASP A 379 -15.10 -24.58 -7.84
C ASP A 379 -14.93 -26.04 -8.30
N GLU A 380 -15.25 -26.32 -9.56
CA GLU A 380 -15.09 -27.66 -10.15
C GLU A 380 -13.62 -28.11 -10.16
N GLN A 381 -12.70 -27.19 -10.47
CA GLN A 381 -11.26 -27.45 -10.44
C GLN A 381 -10.73 -27.70 -9.03
N LEU A 382 -11.25 -26.98 -8.03
CA LEU A 382 -10.90 -27.21 -6.63
C LEU A 382 -11.38 -28.58 -6.15
N ALA A 383 -12.59 -28.98 -6.55
CA ALA A 383 -13.18 -30.29 -6.25
C ALA A 383 -12.33 -31.44 -6.81
N SER A 384 -12.00 -31.38 -8.10
CA SER A 384 -11.26 -32.46 -8.78
C SER A 384 -9.75 -32.40 -8.55
N GLY A 385 -9.20 -31.22 -8.21
CA GLY A 385 -7.77 -30.97 -8.06
C GLY A 385 -7.17 -31.40 -6.71
N GLY A 386 -7.95 -32.07 -5.86
CA GLY A 386 -7.46 -32.57 -4.57
C GLY A 386 -7.07 -31.47 -3.59
N TRP A 387 -7.74 -30.31 -3.66
CA TRP A 387 -7.46 -29.15 -2.82
C TRP A 387 -8.04 -29.28 -1.41
N CYS A 388 -9.27 -29.79 -1.28
CA CYS A 388 -9.96 -29.91 0.01
C CYS A 388 -9.11 -30.62 1.08
N PRO A 389 -8.56 -31.83 0.85
CA PRO A 389 -7.80 -32.54 1.88
C PRO A 389 -6.52 -31.81 2.30
N VAL A 390 -5.93 -31.06 1.38
CA VAL A 390 -4.68 -30.33 1.64
C VAL A 390 -4.92 -29.07 2.43
N VAL A 391 -5.93 -28.28 2.08
CA VAL A 391 -6.32 -27.09 2.85
C VAL A 391 -6.72 -27.50 4.27
N SER A 392 -7.50 -28.57 4.41
CA SER A 392 -7.92 -29.07 5.72
C SER A 392 -6.76 -29.63 6.55
N SER A 393 -5.73 -30.23 5.91
CA SER A 393 -4.54 -30.73 6.61
C SER A 393 -3.71 -29.61 7.24
N LEU A 394 -3.70 -28.40 6.65
CA LEU A 394 -2.99 -27.26 7.21
C LEU A 394 -3.56 -26.82 8.55
N LEU A 395 -4.87 -26.99 8.77
CA LEU A 395 -5.48 -26.69 10.06
C LEU A 395 -4.89 -27.57 11.16
N THR A 396 -4.55 -28.82 10.85
CA THR A 396 -3.87 -29.72 11.79
C THR A 396 -2.47 -29.22 12.12
N VAL A 397 -1.71 -28.73 11.13
CA VAL A 397 -0.40 -28.13 11.35
C VAL A 397 -0.50 -26.86 12.21
N ALA A 398 -1.46 -26.00 11.91
CA ALA A 398 -1.71 -24.73 12.62
C ALA A 398 -2.15 -24.92 14.08
N SER A 399 -2.95 -25.96 14.34
CA SER A 399 -3.52 -26.24 15.66
C SER A 399 -2.54 -26.88 16.64
N PHE A 400 -1.50 -27.52 16.12
CA PHE A 400 -0.54 -28.30 16.91
C PHE A 400 0.90 -27.79 16.79
N ASP A 401 1.14 -26.59 16.21
CA ASP A 401 2.50 -26.09 16.07
C ASP A 401 3.13 -25.81 17.45
N ARG A 402 4.25 -26.49 17.71
CA ARG A 402 4.94 -26.51 19.01
C ARG A 402 5.93 -25.36 19.17
N ARG A 403 6.06 -24.48 18.17
CA ARG A 403 7.34 -23.81 17.89
C ARG A 403 7.39 -22.32 18.11
N ASP A 404 6.28 -21.62 18.31
CA ASP A 404 6.36 -20.24 18.80
C ASP A 404 6.53 -20.21 20.33
N ARG A 405 7.69 -20.71 20.78
CA ARG A 405 8.17 -20.68 22.17
C ARG A 405 9.19 -19.56 22.40
N ARG A 406 9.11 -18.46 21.64
CA ARG A 406 9.93 -17.27 21.84
C ARG A 406 8.95 -16.12 21.70
N TYR A 407 8.33 -15.62 22.76
CA TYR A 407 8.77 -14.34 23.32
C TYR A 407 8.28 -14.10 24.76
N ASP A 408 7.72 -15.11 25.44
CA ASP A 408 7.20 -14.90 26.80
C ASP A 408 8.02 -15.67 27.85
N MET A 409 8.94 -14.95 28.51
CA MET A 409 9.77 -15.47 29.61
C MET A 409 8.89 -15.96 30.79
N GLY A 410 7.65 -15.48 30.91
CA GLY A 410 6.69 -15.92 31.93
C GLY A 410 6.15 -17.35 31.70
N ALA A 411 6.26 -17.88 30.48
CA ALA A 411 5.70 -19.18 30.12
C ALA A 411 6.60 -20.38 30.43
N ALA A 412 7.87 -20.18 30.81
CA ALA A 412 8.83 -21.26 31.05
C ALA A 412 8.62 -22.03 32.38
N LEU A 413 7.69 -21.60 33.24
CA LEU A 413 7.57 -22.07 34.63
C LEU A 413 6.37 -22.99 34.93
N LYS A 414 5.47 -23.26 33.96
CA LYS A 414 4.29 -24.12 34.19
C LYS A 414 4.39 -25.42 33.39
N ASN A 415 4.32 -26.55 34.11
CA ASN A 415 4.49 -27.92 33.60
C ASN A 415 3.32 -28.45 32.75
N GLU A 416 2.27 -27.66 32.56
CA GLU A 416 1.13 -27.97 31.69
C GLU A 416 0.96 -26.79 30.74
N MET A 417 1.54 -26.89 29.56
CA MET A 417 1.45 -25.86 28.52
C MET A 417 0.40 -26.32 27.51
N PRO A 418 -0.79 -25.69 27.43
CA PRO A 418 -1.70 -25.93 26.32
C PRO A 418 -0.98 -25.51 25.03
N LEU A 419 -1.06 -26.34 23.99
CA LEU A 419 -0.60 -25.98 22.65
C LEU A 419 -1.38 -24.71 22.24
N ARG A 420 -0.69 -23.58 22.02
CA ARG A 420 -1.34 -22.38 21.49
C ARG A 420 -1.41 -22.49 19.97
N PRO A 421 -2.61 -22.40 19.36
CA PRO A 421 -2.73 -22.35 17.91
C PRO A 421 -2.11 -21.05 17.38
N ASP A 422 -1.51 -21.11 16.19
CA ASP A 422 -1.11 -19.93 15.44
C ASP A 422 -2.38 -19.24 14.91
N HIS A 423 -2.76 -18.12 15.52
CA HIS A 423 -4.03 -17.44 15.26
C HIS A 423 -4.17 -16.97 13.80
N ASP A 424 -3.11 -16.40 13.22
CA ASP A 424 -3.07 -15.92 11.84
C ASP A 424 -3.19 -17.09 10.84
N THR A 425 -2.49 -18.18 11.11
CA THR A 425 -2.59 -19.39 10.28
C THR A 425 -3.97 -20.03 10.38
N VAL A 426 -4.54 -20.13 11.58
CA VAL A 426 -5.89 -20.68 11.78
C VAL A 426 -6.93 -19.83 11.06
N ASP A 427 -6.87 -18.50 11.20
CA ASP A 427 -7.79 -17.58 10.52
C ASP A 427 -7.73 -17.75 8.99
N LYS A 428 -6.54 -17.72 8.40
CA LYS A 428 -6.34 -17.91 6.95
C LYS A 428 -6.89 -19.26 6.46
N VAL A 429 -6.63 -20.34 7.19
CA VAL A 429 -7.08 -21.68 6.77
C VAL A 429 -8.59 -21.82 6.94
N VAL A 430 -9.16 -21.33 8.05
CA VAL A 430 -10.61 -21.40 8.31
C VAL A 430 -11.39 -20.53 7.31
N SER A 431 -10.88 -19.35 6.99
CA SER A 431 -11.49 -18.47 5.97
C SER A 431 -11.49 -19.13 4.60
N ALA A 432 -10.38 -19.74 4.18
CA ALA A 432 -10.34 -20.52 2.94
C ALA A 432 -11.27 -21.75 2.98
N MET A 433 -11.31 -22.50 4.09
CA MET A 433 -12.24 -23.61 4.24
C MET A 433 -13.71 -23.15 4.17
N SER A 434 -14.02 -21.96 4.67
CA SER A 434 -15.36 -21.37 4.60
C SER A 434 -15.77 -21.06 3.17
N SER A 435 -14.88 -20.45 2.37
CA SER A 435 -15.14 -20.20 0.94
C SER A 435 -15.22 -21.49 0.11
N MET A 436 -14.59 -22.58 0.56
CA MET A 436 -14.57 -23.87 -0.13
C MET A 436 -15.68 -24.84 0.33
N VAL A 437 -16.46 -24.50 1.37
CA VAL A 437 -17.33 -25.47 2.08
C VAL A 437 -18.40 -26.08 1.18
N GLU A 438 -18.93 -25.33 0.21
CA GLU A 438 -19.96 -25.82 -0.71
C GLU A 438 -19.46 -26.98 -1.58
N VAL A 439 -18.18 -26.95 -1.95
CA VAL A 439 -17.55 -27.97 -2.80
C VAL A 439 -16.87 -29.07 -1.98
N CYS A 440 -16.28 -28.70 -0.84
CA CYS A 440 -15.42 -29.54 -0.03
C CYS A 440 -16.09 -30.15 1.21
N ARG A 441 -17.42 -30.00 1.34
CA ARG A 441 -18.19 -30.42 2.52
C ARG A 441 -17.83 -31.83 2.99
N ASN A 442 -17.86 -32.77 2.06
CA ASN A 442 -17.64 -34.19 2.35
C ASN A 442 -16.23 -34.47 2.88
N GLN A 443 -15.24 -33.80 2.32
CA GLN A 443 -13.83 -33.96 2.67
C GLN A 443 -13.48 -33.25 3.99
N PHE A 444 -14.26 -32.24 4.40
CA PHE A 444 -14.06 -31.52 5.65
C PHE A 444 -14.70 -32.20 6.87
N PHE A 445 -15.54 -33.24 6.72
CA PHE A 445 -16.16 -33.93 7.86
C PHE A 445 -15.15 -34.43 8.89
N ASP A 446 -14.00 -34.96 8.45
CA ASP A 446 -12.97 -35.48 9.35
C ASP A 446 -12.29 -34.39 10.19
N THR A 447 -12.43 -33.12 9.79
CA THR A 447 -11.90 -31.96 10.54
C THR A 447 -12.85 -31.41 11.59
N LEU A 448 -14.11 -31.85 11.62
CA LEU A 448 -15.12 -31.37 12.58
C LEU A 448 -14.69 -31.47 14.05
N PRO A 449 -14.04 -32.55 14.53
CA PRO A 449 -13.61 -32.61 15.93
C PRO A 449 -12.59 -31.52 16.27
N LEU A 450 -11.66 -31.22 15.35
CA LEU A 450 -10.65 -30.19 15.51
C LEU A 450 -11.28 -28.80 15.48
N LEU A 451 -12.14 -28.52 14.50
CA LEU A 451 -12.85 -27.25 14.39
C LEU A 451 -13.71 -26.96 15.62
N ARG A 452 -14.43 -27.95 16.17
CA ARG A 452 -15.20 -27.77 17.42
C ARG A 452 -14.29 -27.43 18.60
N ASN A 453 -13.14 -28.09 18.72
CA ASN A 453 -12.17 -27.79 19.77
C ASN A 453 -11.61 -26.37 19.63
N LEU A 454 -11.24 -25.96 18.42
CA LEU A 454 -10.78 -24.61 18.14
C LEU A 454 -11.85 -23.55 18.46
N ALA A 455 -13.10 -23.77 18.06
CA ALA A 455 -14.21 -22.86 18.39
C ALA A 455 -14.33 -22.66 19.91
N HIS A 456 -14.30 -23.74 20.69
CA HIS A 456 -14.32 -23.65 22.15
C HIS A 456 -13.08 -22.94 22.71
N THR A 457 -11.91 -23.19 22.14
CA THR A 457 -10.65 -22.54 22.55
C THR A 457 -10.72 -21.03 22.33
N TYR A 458 -11.24 -20.59 21.18
CA TYR A 458 -11.38 -19.16 20.86
C TYR A 458 -12.48 -18.46 21.65
N ASP A 459 -13.61 -19.12 21.93
CA ASP A 459 -14.62 -18.58 22.85
C ASP A 459 -14.02 -18.41 24.28
N ASP A 460 -13.22 -19.37 24.74
CA ASP A 460 -12.56 -19.30 26.06
C ASP A 460 -11.47 -18.22 26.11
N LEU A 461 -10.75 -17.98 25.00
CA LEU A 461 -9.82 -16.86 24.87
C LEU A 461 -10.54 -15.52 24.85
N ALA A 462 -11.62 -15.39 24.05
CA ALA A 462 -12.44 -14.18 24.00
C ALA A 462 -13.03 -13.84 25.37
N TYR A 463 -13.49 -14.84 26.14
CA TYR A 463 -13.97 -14.65 27.51
C TYR A 463 -12.88 -14.15 28.46
N LYS A 464 -11.63 -14.63 28.31
CA LYS A 464 -10.51 -14.17 29.15
C LYS A 464 -10.08 -12.74 28.83
N GLU A 465 -10.12 -12.34 27.56
CA GLU A 465 -9.80 -10.96 27.15
C GLU A 465 -10.87 -9.96 27.59
N GLN A 466 -12.14 -10.37 27.66
CA GLN A 466 -13.27 -9.49 28.04
C GLN A 466 -13.10 -8.80 29.41
N PHE A 467 -12.32 -9.39 30.33
CA PHE A 467 -12.11 -8.88 31.68
C PHE A 467 -10.70 -8.32 31.91
N GLN A 468 -9.90 -8.12 30.86
CA GLN A 468 -8.61 -7.45 30.97
C GLN A 468 -8.78 -5.93 30.84
N ASP A 469 -8.22 -5.16 31.78
CA ASP A 469 -8.36 -3.70 31.85
C ASP A 469 -7.70 -2.94 30.67
N ASN A 470 -6.96 -3.64 29.80
CA ASN A 470 -6.28 -3.10 28.62
C ASN A 470 -6.69 -3.91 27.37
N ASP A 471 -7.96 -3.89 26.99
CA ASP A 471 -8.42 -4.53 25.74
C ASP A 471 -7.77 -3.83 24.54
N ASP A 472 -6.82 -4.51 23.92
CA ASP A 472 -6.12 -4.10 22.70
C ASP A 472 -6.87 -4.55 21.43
N GLY A 473 -8.12 -5.00 21.58
CA GLY A 473 -8.94 -5.58 20.51
C GLY A 473 -8.88 -7.10 20.46
N GLY A 474 -8.14 -7.75 21.38
CA GLY A 474 -8.04 -9.20 21.47
C GLY A 474 -9.40 -9.90 21.64
N HIS A 475 -10.34 -9.31 22.38
CA HIS A 475 -11.69 -9.87 22.52
C HIS A 475 -12.41 -10.00 21.18
N ALA A 476 -12.45 -8.92 20.39
CA ALA A 476 -13.14 -8.89 19.11
C ALA A 476 -12.52 -9.86 18.10
N LEU A 477 -11.19 -9.95 18.07
CA LEU A 477 -10.46 -10.89 17.22
C LEU A 477 -10.82 -12.34 17.54
N PHE A 478 -10.68 -12.76 18.81
CA PHE A 478 -10.96 -14.13 19.21
C PHE A 478 -12.43 -14.48 19.05
N LYS A 479 -13.34 -13.55 19.34
CA LYS A 479 -14.77 -13.76 19.17
C LYS A 479 -15.15 -13.93 17.70
N GLY A 480 -14.63 -13.08 16.82
CA GLY A 480 -14.85 -13.18 15.37
C GLY A 480 -14.34 -14.49 14.79
N LEU A 481 -13.19 -14.97 15.26
CA LEU A 481 -12.64 -16.26 14.83
C LEU A 481 -13.48 -17.44 15.34
N ALA A 482 -13.91 -17.41 16.60
CA ALA A 482 -14.82 -18.42 17.16
C ALA A 482 -16.13 -18.50 16.34
N ASP A 483 -16.75 -17.37 16.04
CA ASP A 483 -18.00 -17.29 15.29
C ASP A 483 -17.84 -17.80 13.84
N THR A 484 -16.71 -17.51 13.21
CA THR A 484 -16.37 -18.01 11.87
C THR A 484 -16.20 -19.53 11.87
N ILE A 485 -15.48 -20.08 12.84
CA ILE A 485 -15.32 -21.53 12.99
C ILE A 485 -16.67 -22.20 13.28
N GLN A 486 -17.52 -21.61 14.12
CA GLN A 486 -18.86 -22.16 14.41
C GLN A 486 -19.77 -22.15 13.16
N ARG A 487 -19.71 -21.09 12.33
CA ARG A 487 -20.40 -21.06 11.03
C ARG A 487 -19.91 -22.18 10.12
N LEU A 488 -18.61 -22.36 10.00
CA LEU A 488 -18.01 -23.44 9.21
C LEU A 488 -18.46 -24.83 9.70
N VAL A 489 -18.41 -25.08 11.01
CA VAL A 489 -18.88 -26.34 11.62
C VAL A 489 -20.35 -26.61 11.29
N ARG A 490 -21.21 -25.58 11.34
CA ARG A 490 -22.63 -25.71 10.95
C ARG A 490 -22.75 -26.07 9.48
N ASN A 491 -22.07 -25.35 8.59
CA ASN A 491 -22.14 -25.56 7.14
C ASN A 491 -21.65 -26.96 6.74
N ILE A 492 -20.59 -27.46 7.37
CA ILE A 492 -20.13 -28.84 7.16
C ILE A 492 -21.16 -29.85 7.69
N GLY A 493 -21.77 -29.57 8.85
CA GLY A 493 -22.73 -30.46 9.51
C GLY A 493 -24.14 -30.50 8.89
N LEU A 494 -24.47 -29.59 7.96
CA LEU A 494 -25.72 -29.62 7.21
C LEU A 494 -25.75 -30.89 6.35
N LYS A 495 -26.64 -31.83 6.68
CA LYS A 495 -26.92 -32.99 5.82
C LYS A 495 -27.31 -32.49 4.44
N SER A 496 -26.67 -33.02 3.40
CA SER A 496 -27.18 -32.89 2.03
C SER A 496 -28.57 -33.51 1.98
N GLU A 497 -29.61 -32.69 1.87
CA GLU A 497 -30.91 -33.13 1.38
C GLU A 497 -30.76 -33.42 -0.12
N LEU A 498 -30.17 -34.56 -0.45
CA LEU A 498 -30.13 -35.11 -1.80
C LEU A 498 -30.46 -36.61 -1.73
#